data_AF-A0A965X5R3-F1
#
_entry.id   AF-A0A965X5R3-F1
#
_cell.length_a   1.000
_cell.length_b   1.000
_cell.length_c   1.000
_cell.angle_alpha   90.00
_cell.angle_beta   90.00
_cell.angle_gamma   90.00
#
_symmetry.space_group_name_H-M   'P 1'
#
loop_
_entity.id
_entity.type
_entity.pdbx_description
1 polymer ?
#
loop_
_entity_poly.entity_id
_entity_poly.type
_entity_poly.pdbx_seq_one_letter_code
_entity_poly.pdbx_strand_id
1 'polypeptide(L)'
;MAAVKFTAPFQVLPSVSGNRYVFLCELSGAPVYTTDPVPEPDAAKAEAIARKQARPYFNRCAVCGRWVGDECYNIDEMKCVVCAPSTFSAYPCPACANLVSKEDRYCTHCGKKVSRNSYKP
;
A
#
# COMPACT_ATOMS: atom_id res chain seq x y z
N MET A 1 -16.33 11.02 -17.14
CA MET A 1 -15.69 9.81 -16.58
C MET A 1 -16.08 9.70 -15.11
N ALA A 2 -16.55 8.55 -14.64
CA ALA A 2 -16.87 8.36 -13.22
C ALA A 2 -15.58 8.44 -12.38
N ALA A 3 -15.64 9.13 -11.24
CA ALA A 3 -14.51 9.20 -10.32
C ALA A 3 -14.19 7.80 -9.79
N VAL A 4 -12.92 7.42 -9.83
CA VAL A 4 -12.47 6.13 -9.30
C VAL A 4 -12.55 6.16 -7.77
N LYS A 5 -13.31 5.24 -7.19
CA LYS A 5 -13.46 5.13 -5.74
C LYS A 5 -12.16 4.68 -5.08
N PHE A 6 -11.83 5.29 -3.95
CA PHE A 6 -10.71 4.87 -3.10
C PHE A 6 -11.11 3.68 -2.23
N THR A 7 -10.41 2.56 -2.39
CA THR A 7 -10.81 1.27 -1.82
C THR A 7 -9.69 0.56 -1.07
N ALA A 8 -8.61 1.27 -0.71
CA ALA A 8 -7.54 0.67 0.09
C ALA A 8 -8.10 0.03 1.38
N PRO A 9 -7.59 -1.15 1.77
CA PRO A 9 -7.97 -1.82 3.00
C PRO A 9 -7.50 -1.00 4.20
N PHE A 10 -8.20 -1.16 5.32
CA PHE A 10 -7.84 -0.49 6.56
C PHE A 10 -8.16 -1.37 7.77
N GLN A 11 -7.53 -1.03 8.89
CA GLN A 11 -7.85 -1.55 10.21
C GLN A 11 -8.38 -0.41 11.08
N VAL A 12 -9.29 -0.73 12.01
CA VAL A 12 -9.84 0.24 12.96
C VAL A 12 -9.17 0.05 14.31
N LEU A 13 -8.63 1.14 14.85
CA LEU A 13 -8.05 1.19 16.18
C LEU A 13 -8.96 2.05 17.08
N PRO A 14 -9.64 1.46 18.07
CA PRO A 14 -10.46 2.21 19.01
C PRO A 14 -9.63 3.23 19.81
N SER A 15 -10.18 4.43 20.04
CA SER A 15 -9.59 5.42 20.93
C SER A 15 -10.67 6.20 21.69
N VAL A 16 -10.28 6.78 22.82
CA VAL A 16 -11.19 7.51 23.74
C VAL A 16 -11.85 8.73 23.08
N SER A 17 -11.23 9.32 22.06
CA SER A 17 -11.72 10.49 21.34
C SER A 17 -12.25 10.18 19.93
N GLY A 18 -12.51 8.91 19.64
CA GLY A 18 -12.94 8.44 18.31
C GLY A 18 -11.96 7.44 17.69
N ASN A 19 -12.44 6.63 16.75
CA ASN A 19 -11.61 5.59 16.14
C ASN A 19 -10.51 6.20 15.25
N ARG A 20 -9.33 5.57 15.24
CA ARG A 20 -8.30 5.80 14.23
C ARG A 20 -8.37 4.72 13.15
N TYR A 21 -8.09 5.08 11.92
CA TYR A 21 -8.12 4.17 10.77
C TYR A 21 -6.71 4.05 10.19
N VAL A 22 -6.18 2.83 10.15
CA VAL A 22 -4.85 2.51 9.60
C VAL A 22 -5.05 1.93 8.21
N PHE A 23 -4.82 2.73 7.17
CA PHE A 23 -4.91 2.31 5.78
C PHE A 23 -3.63 1.59 5.35
N LEU A 24 -3.79 0.48 4.64
CA LEU A 24 -2.71 -0.43 4.27
C LEU A 24 -2.48 -0.44 2.76
N CYS A 25 -1.23 -0.59 2.35
CA CYS A 25 -0.86 -0.84 0.97
C CYS A 25 -1.42 -2.21 0.52
N GLU A 26 -2.15 -2.26 -0.60
CA GLU A 26 -2.71 -3.51 -1.13
C GLU A 26 -1.66 -4.50 -1.63
N LEU A 27 -0.43 -4.05 -1.83
CA LEU A 27 0.67 -4.89 -2.31
C LEU A 27 1.48 -5.50 -1.17
N SER A 28 1.95 -4.67 -0.24
CA SER A 28 2.85 -5.07 0.84
C SER A 28 2.11 -5.39 2.15
N GLY A 29 0.86 -4.93 2.31
CA GLY A 29 0.15 -4.95 3.58
C GLY A 29 0.67 -3.94 4.61
N ALA A 30 1.71 -3.15 4.26
CA ALA A 30 2.30 -2.19 5.17
C ALA A 30 1.35 -1.02 5.46
N PRO A 31 1.34 -0.46 6.69
CA PRO A 31 0.64 0.78 6.99
C PRO A 31 1.18 1.95 6.15
N VAL A 32 0.30 2.68 5.49
CA VAL A 32 0.65 3.87 4.69
C VAL A 32 0.20 5.15 5.39
N TYR A 33 -1.01 5.15 5.94
CA TYR A 33 -1.57 6.32 6.62
C TYR A 33 -2.44 5.91 7.80
N THR A 34 -2.25 6.60 8.93
CA THR A 34 -3.13 6.48 10.10
C THR A 34 -3.80 7.81 10.34
N THR A 35 -5.13 7.83 10.40
CA THR A 35 -5.87 9.07 10.67
C THR A 35 -5.60 9.58 12.09
N ASP A 36 -5.86 10.87 12.30
CA ASP A 36 -6.23 11.36 13.62
C ASP A 36 -7.53 10.70 14.11
N PRO A 37 -7.84 10.75 15.43
CA PRO A 37 -9.09 10.20 15.94
C PRO A 37 -10.26 10.84 15.20
N VAL A 38 -11.16 10.01 14.68
CA VAL A 38 -12.37 10.45 13.98
C VAL A 38 -13.52 10.41 14.99
N PRO A 39 -13.96 11.57 15.54
CA PRO A 39 -15.02 11.64 16.55
C PRO A 39 -16.43 11.55 15.92
N GLU A 40 -16.62 10.65 14.96
CA GLU A 40 -17.91 10.41 14.30
C GLU A 40 -18.44 9.03 14.74
N PRO A 41 -19.59 8.98 15.43
CA PRO A 41 -20.16 7.73 15.93
C PRO A 41 -20.76 6.85 14.82
N ASP A 42 -21.24 7.43 13.72
CA ASP A 42 -21.74 6.63 12.60
C ASP A 42 -20.58 6.02 11.81
N ALA A 43 -20.51 4.69 11.77
CA ALA A 43 -19.39 3.98 11.16
C ALA A 43 -19.20 4.31 9.67
N ALA A 44 -20.30 4.49 8.91
CA ALA A 44 -20.22 4.76 7.48
C ALA A 44 -19.71 6.18 7.20
N LYS A 45 -20.16 7.18 7.98
CA LYS A 45 -19.65 8.55 7.92
C LYS A 45 -18.20 8.63 8.39
N ALA A 46 -17.84 7.93 9.46
CA ALA A 46 -16.48 7.88 9.97
C ALA A 46 -15.51 7.28 8.93
N GLU A 47 -15.90 6.18 8.27
CA GLU A 47 -15.12 5.61 7.17
C GLU A 47 -14.98 6.60 6.00
N ALA A 48 -16.05 7.29 5.61
CA ALA A 48 -16.01 8.28 4.54
C ALA A 48 -15.03 9.43 4.84
N ILE A 49 -15.02 9.92 6.08
CA ILE A 49 -14.06 10.94 6.57
C ILE A 49 -12.63 10.38 6.49
N ALA A 50 -12.40 9.20 7.05
CA ALA A 50 -11.10 8.55 7.08
C ALA A 50 -10.52 8.30 5.67
N ARG A 51 -11.36 7.82 4.75
CA ARG A 51 -10.97 7.59 3.34
C ARG A 51 -10.59 8.88 2.64
N LYS A 52 -11.32 9.97 2.90
CA LYS A 52 -11.01 11.29 2.31
C LYS A 52 -9.64 11.79 2.78
N GLN A 53 -9.30 11.58 4.06
CA GLN A 53 -8.00 11.94 4.62
C GLN A 53 -6.86 11.08 4.04
N ALA A 54 -7.09 9.76 3.89
CA ALA A 54 -6.06 8.83 3.43
C ALA A 54 -5.77 8.89 1.93
N ARG A 55 -6.77 9.22 1.10
CA ARG A 55 -6.67 9.18 -0.38
C ARG A 55 -5.41 9.84 -0.98
N PRO A 56 -4.93 11.01 -0.53
CA PRO A 56 -3.76 11.67 -1.10
C PRO A 56 -2.44 10.90 -0.93
N TYR A 57 -2.37 9.98 0.04
CA TYR A 57 -1.17 9.21 0.38
C TYR A 57 -1.04 7.90 -0.39
N PHE A 58 -1.93 7.66 -1.36
CA PHE A 58 -1.96 6.43 -2.13
C PHE A 58 -1.94 6.70 -3.64
N ASN A 59 -1.20 5.86 -4.34
CA ASN A 59 -1.16 5.81 -5.78
C ASN A 59 -1.99 4.64 -6.30
N ARG A 60 -2.72 4.83 -7.40
CA ARG A 60 -3.45 3.75 -8.07
C ARG A 60 -2.66 3.25 -9.26
N CYS A 61 -2.39 1.95 -9.30
CA CYS A 61 -1.79 1.36 -10.48
C CYS A 61 -2.74 1.45 -11.69
N ALA A 62 -2.26 2.01 -12.81
CA ALA A 62 -3.05 2.13 -14.04
C ALA A 62 -3.41 0.78 -14.69
N VAL A 63 -2.70 -0.30 -14.33
CA VAL A 63 -2.89 -1.65 -14.89
C VAL A 63 -3.77 -2.52 -14.00
N CYS A 64 -3.35 -2.79 -12.77
CA CYS A 64 -4.11 -3.69 -11.87
C CYS A 64 -5.14 -2.98 -10.98
N GLY A 65 -5.13 -1.65 -10.94
CA GLY A 65 -6.09 -0.87 -10.16
C GLY A 65 -5.87 -0.83 -8.65
N ARG A 66 -4.87 -1.56 -8.11
CA ARG A 66 -4.52 -1.55 -6.68
C ARG A 66 -4.06 -0.17 -6.21
N TRP A 67 -4.42 0.16 -4.98
CA TRP A 67 -3.97 1.31 -4.21
C TRP A 67 -2.72 0.93 -3.39
N VAL A 68 -1.61 1.58 -3.68
CA VAL A 68 -0.31 1.28 -3.08
C VAL A 68 0.33 2.56 -2.50
N GLY A 69 1.14 2.39 -1.46
CA GLY A 69 2.02 3.45 -0.97
C GLY A 69 3.16 3.75 -1.96
N ASP A 70 3.86 4.86 -1.75
CA ASP A 70 4.95 5.33 -2.61
C ASP A 70 6.06 4.29 -2.75
N GLU A 71 6.35 3.53 -1.68
CA GLU A 71 7.37 2.48 -1.65
C GLU A 71 7.07 1.32 -2.61
N CYS A 72 5.80 1.15 -2.98
CA CYS A 72 5.29 0.10 -3.88
C CYS A 72 4.85 0.67 -5.25
N TYR A 73 5.12 1.93 -5.53
CA TYR A 73 4.72 2.62 -6.76
C TYR A 73 5.90 3.03 -7.62
N ASN A 74 5.91 2.59 -8.88
CA ASN A 74 6.82 3.07 -9.90
C ASN A 74 6.19 4.30 -10.57
N ILE A 75 6.65 5.48 -10.16
CA ILE A 75 6.13 6.77 -10.66
C ILE A 75 6.47 6.99 -12.14
N ASP A 76 7.62 6.52 -12.63
CA ASP A 76 8.03 6.69 -14.04
C ASP A 76 7.05 6.00 -14.99
N GLU A 77 6.49 4.88 -14.54
CA GLU A 77 5.57 4.04 -15.30
C GLU A 77 4.10 4.21 -14.88
N MET A 78 3.83 4.99 -13.84
CA MET A 78 2.53 5.17 -13.21
C MET A 78 1.82 3.85 -12.85
N LYS A 79 2.60 2.88 -12.36
CA LYS A 79 2.19 1.49 -12.08
C LYS A 79 2.75 1.03 -10.73
N CYS A 80 2.18 -0.01 -10.13
CA CYS A 80 2.82 -0.64 -8.99
C CYS A 80 4.06 -1.43 -9.43
N VAL A 81 4.98 -1.67 -8.49
CA VAL A 81 6.27 -2.35 -8.75
C VAL A 81 6.13 -3.80 -9.19
N VAL A 82 4.96 -4.43 -9.04
CA VAL A 82 4.67 -5.74 -9.62
C VAL A 82 4.26 -5.63 -11.10
N CYS A 83 3.52 -4.58 -11.48
CA CYS A 83 3.10 -4.37 -12.87
C CYS A 83 4.18 -3.71 -13.73
N ALA A 84 5.04 -2.88 -13.14
CA ALA A 84 6.23 -2.36 -13.78
C ALA A 84 7.32 -2.17 -12.71
N PRO A 85 8.21 -3.16 -12.53
CA PRO A 85 9.33 -3.05 -11.60
C PRO A 85 10.19 -1.83 -11.94
N SER A 86 10.47 -0.96 -10.96
CA SER A 86 11.43 0.11 -11.17
C SER A 86 12.85 -0.37 -10.84
N THR A 87 13.86 0.29 -11.39
CA THR A 87 15.26 -0.04 -11.07
C THR A 87 15.67 0.36 -9.65
N PHE A 88 14.89 1.23 -9.00
CA PHE A 88 15.18 1.84 -7.69
C PHE A 88 14.19 1.45 -6.59
N SER A 89 13.10 0.76 -6.90
CA SER A 89 12.04 0.43 -5.94
C SER A 89 12.25 -0.94 -5.34
N ALA A 90 11.92 -1.05 -4.05
CA ALA A 90 11.86 -2.33 -3.38
C ALA A 90 10.77 -3.20 -4.04
N TYR A 91 11.02 -4.50 -4.17
CA TYR A 91 10.04 -5.45 -4.72
C TYR A 91 9.62 -6.45 -3.64
N PRO A 92 8.38 -6.96 -3.68
CA PRO A 92 7.93 -7.94 -2.70
C PRO A 92 8.68 -9.26 -2.90
N CYS A 93 9.19 -9.80 -1.80
CA CYS A 93 9.78 -11.14 -1.75
C CYS A 93 8.74 -12.15 -2.24
N PRO A 94 9.06 -13.01 -3.23
CA PRO A 94 8.09 -13.95 -3.82
C PRO A 94 7.58 -15.00 -2.83
N ALA A 95 8.24 -15.14 -1.67
CA ALA A 95 7.89 -16.15 -0.69
C ALA A 95 7.12 -15.63 0.53
N CYS A 96 7.22 -14.35 0.86
CA CYS A 96 6.57 -13.78 2.05
C CYS A 96 6.06 -12.34 1.87
N ALA A 97 6.12 -11.80 0.65
CA ALA A 97 5.71 -10.45 0.27
C ALA A 97 6.43 -9.27 0.95
N ASN A 98 7.37 -9.52 1.89
CA ASN A 98 8.17 -8.45 2.48
C ASN A 98 8.99 -7.72 1.40
N LEU A 99 9.06 -6.39 1.49
CA LEU A 99 9.82 -5.58 0.53
C LEU A 99 11.32 -5.84 0.67
N VAL A 100 11.99 -6.00 -0.47
CA VAL A 100 13.44 -6.20 -0.57
C VAL A 100 14.04 -5.24 -1.58
N SER A 101 15.24 -4.74 -1.29
CA SER A 101 16.03 -3.93 -2.24
C SER A 101 16.55 -4.80 -3.39
N LYS A 102 16.90 -4.16 -4.50
CA LYS A 102 17.61 -4.77 -5.63
C LYS A 102 19.06 -5.17 -5.29
N GLU A 103 19.60 -4.63 -4.21
CA GLU A 103 20.89 -5.04 -3.64
C GLU A 103 20.79 -6.28 -2.75
N ASP A 104 19.59 -6.56 -2.21
CA ASP A 104 19.39 -7.69 -1.33
C ASP A 104 19.52 -9.00 -2.11
N ARG A 105 20.36 -9.91 -1.59
CA ARG A 105 20.47 -11.29 -2.09
C ARG A 105 19.50 -12.23 -1.39
N TYR A 106 19.04 -11.85 -0.21
CA TYR A 106 18.13 -12.61 0.64
C TYR A 106 17.12 -11.66 1.27
N CYS A 107 15.89 -12.12 1.45
CA CYS A 107 14.89 -11.37 2.20
C CYS A 107 15.31 -11.27 3.66
N THR A 108 15.42 -10.06 4.18
CA THR A 108 15.79 -9.78 5.58
C THR A 108 14.73 -10.26 6.57
N HIS A 109 13.48 -10.44 6.13
CA HIS A 109 12.39 -10.93 6.97
C HIS A 109 12.31 -12.47 7.01
N CYS A 110 12.45 -13.16 5.88
CA CYS A 110 12.22 -14.63 5.81
C CYS A 110 13.46 -15.45 5.45
N GLY A 111 14.60 -14.82 5.19
CA GLY A 111 15.87 -15.48 4.84
C GLY A 111 15.92 -16.13 3.45
N LYS A 112 14.79 -16.20 2.72
CA LYS A 112 14.77 -16.81 1.39
C LYS A 112 15.52 -15.95 0.37
N LYS A 113 16.23 -16.62 -0.54
CA LYS A 113 16.95 -15.99 -1.64
C LYS A 113 15.98 -15.21 -2.52
N VAL A 114 16.26 -13.95 -2.74
CA VAL A 114 15.50 -13.13 -3.68
C VAL A 114 16.26 -13.11 -5.00
N SER A 115 15.68 -13.74 -6.00
CA SER A 115 16.33 -13.88 -7.30
C SER A 115 15.98 -12.67 -8.16
N ARG A 116 17.02 -11.93 -8.60
CA ARG A 116 16.93 -10.80 -9.56
C ARG A 116 16.15 -11.14 -10.83
N ASN A 117 16.05 -12.43 -11.17
CA ASN A 117 15.53 -12.94 -12.43
C ASN A 117 14.12 -13.54 -12.34
N SER A 118 13.46 -13.46 -11.17
CA SER A 118 12.12 -14.06 -10.99
C SER A 118 11.00 -13.25 -11.66
N TYR A 119 11.27 -11.99 -11.98
CA TYR A 119 10.34 -11.11 -12.69
C TYR A 119 10.83 -10.95 -14.13
N LYS A 120 10.42 -11.88 -15.00
CA LYS A 120 10.45 -11.65 -16.45
C LYS A 120 9.32 -10.68 -16.79
N PRO A 121 9.55 -9.67 -17.65
CA PRO A 121 8.47 -8.82 -18.19
C PRO A 121 7.43 -9.66 -18.94
#